data_AF-A0A7M7ITH6-F1
#
_entry.id   AF-A0A7M7ITH6-F1
#
_cell.length_a   1.000
_cell.length_b   1.000
_cell.length_c   1.000
_cell.angle_alpha   90.00
_cell.angle_beta   90.00
_cell.angle_gamma   90.00
#
_symmetry.space_group_name_H-M   'P 1'
#
loop_
_entity.id
_entity.type
_entity.pdbx_description
1 polymer ?
#
loop_
_entity_poly.entity_id
_entity_poly.type
_entity_poly.pdbx_seq_one_letter_code
_entity_poly.pdbx_strand_id
1 'polypeptide(L)'
;MSDHWEEVDWDREALERASSHSIKWLLDGKVGRIEPPSDKHSDHEHQHNGSGRRVVASKPRSKNAPAFLVPMHGGIWTLCVSLTDEEIDLLATQLGFPQERCINYLTPDEAHEEMRAAWQNRMQNLSISCSLVCLIILGSAVIVGFFGLCRHQISAVLVTGVMYLLAATFALFTLTIIHCKRSQERTMARPLAVDAPEDGVVGGPVDRSLLKARRFSTSWSMDFGWGGVTLSALASVAWILLSKIMRFSPISAMIA
;
A
#
# COMPACT_ATOMS: atom_id res chain seq x y z
N MET A 1 -6.95 -0.46 -9.08
CA MET A 1 -6.17 -0.50 -7.81
C MET A 1 -5.04 0.50 -8.00
N SER A 2 -4.77 1.33 -6.99
CA SER A 2 -3.79 2.42 -7.06
C SER A 2 -2.49 2.00 -6.35
N ASP A 3 -1.37 2.56 -6.78
CA ASP A 3 -0.06 2.37 -6.16
C ASP A 3 0.22 3.40 -5.04
N HIS A 4 -0.77 4.24 -4.71
CA HIS A 4 -0.70 5.27 -3.67
C HIS A 4 -1.62 4.93 -2.49
N TRP A 5 -1.27 3.86 -1.79
CA TRP A 5 -1.98 3.44 -0.58
C TRP A 5 -1.27 3.95 0.68
N GLU A 6 0.04 4.07 0.63
CA GLU A 6 0.89 4.52 1.72
C GLU A 6 2.06 5.35 1.21
N GLU A 7 2.55 6.19 2.10
CA GLU A 7 3.75 6.99 1.90
C GLU A 7 4.69 6.69 3.07
N VAL A 8 5.96 6.46 2.73
CA VAL A 8 7.04 6.25 3.66
C VAL A 8 7.91 7.49 3.60
N ASP A 9 8.11 8.11 4.75
CA ASP A 9 8.97 9.29 4.90
C ASP A 9 9.86 9.14 6.14
N TRP A 10 10.82 10.04 6.28
CA TRP A 10 11.84 9.99 7.32
C TRP A 10 11.75 11.19 8.26
N ASP A 11 11.66 10.92 9.56
CA ASP A 11 11.71 11.96 10.59
C ASP A 11 13.14 12.50 10.73
N ARG A 12 13.36 13.68 10.16
CA ARG A 12 14.67 14.34 10.11
C ARG A 12 15.27 14.55 11.50
N GLU A 13 14.49 15.10 12.42
CA GLU A 13 14.96 15.39 13.78
C GLU A 13 15.27 14.12 14.55
N ALA A 14 14.49 13.05 14.32
CA ALA A 14 14.74 11.76 14.95
C ALA A 14 15.99 11.07 14.37
N LEU A 15 16.23 11.20 13.06
CA LEU A 15 17.44 10.70 12.41
C LEU A 15 18.68 11.43 12.89
N GLU A 16 18.66 12.77 12.96
CA GLU A 16 19.79 13.58 13.42
C GLU A 16 20.11 13.34 14.90
N ARG A 17 19.09 13.05 15.73
CA ARG A 17 19.29 12.63 17.13
C ARG A 17 19.83 11.21 17.26
N ALA A 18 19.51 10.32 16.32
CA ALA A 18 19.87 8.91 16.37
C ALA A 18 21.21 8.61 15.68
N SER A 19 21.65 9.44 14.72
CA SER A 19 22.88 9.21 13.98
C SER A 19 24.08 9.89 14.63
N SER A 20 25.06 9.10 15.05
CA SER A 20 26.40 9.59 15.43
C SER A 20 27.24 10.05 14.22
N HIS A 21 26.84 9.68 13.00
CA HIS A 21 27.48 10.03 11.73
C HIS A 21 26.69 11.14 11.00
N SER A 22 27.37 12.02 10.26
CA SER A 22 26.73 13.12 9.54
C SER A 22 25.90 12.64 8.36
N ILE A 23 24.58 12.52 8.52
CA ILE A 23 23.64 12.32 7.41
C ILE A 23 23.72 13.55 6.50
N LYS A 24 24.04 13.34 5.21
CA LYS A 24 24.05 14.41 4.21
C LYS A 24 22.71 14.47 3.51
N TRP A 25 21.98 15.56 3.74
CA TRP A 25 20.69 15.83 3.10
C TRP A 25 20.87 16.32 1.66
N LEU A 26 20.09 15.77 0.74
CA LEU A 26 20.08 16.01 -0.70
C LEU A 26 18.65 16.35 -1.17
N LEU A 27 18.53 17.03 -2.32
CA LEU A 27 17.24 17.45 -2.91
C LEU A 27 16.37 18.21 -1.89
N ASP A 28 16.91 19.29 -1.33
CA ASP A 28 16.30 20.08 -0.24
C ASP A 28 15.96 19.25 1.02
N GLY A 29 16.72 18.17 1.19
CA GLY A 29 16.61 17.21 2.28
C GLY A 29 15.41 16.27 2.18
N LYS A 30 14.90 16.04 0.97
CA LYS A 30 14.04 14.88 0.70
C LYS A 30 14.80 13.56 0.87
N VAL A 31 16.10 13.54 0.52
CA VAL A 31 16.91 12.31 0.53
C VAL A 31 18.06 12.44 1.52
N GLY A 32 18.18 11.47 2.43
CA GLY A 32 19.32 11.36 3.34
C GLY A 32 20.38 10.43 2.76
N ARG A 33 21.65 10.82 2.74
CA ARG A 33 22.76 9.93 2.36
C ARG A 33 23.64 9.64 3.57
N ILE A 34 23.96 8.37 3.74
CA ILE A 34 24.85 7.85 4.77
C ILE A 34 26.06 7.25 4.06
N GLU A 35 27.24 7.74 4.39
CA GLU A 35 28.49 7.18 3.90
C GLU A 35 28.83 5.89 4.68
N PRO A 36 29.42 4.89 4.02
CA PRO A 36 29.82 3.67 4.71
C PRO A 36 30.90 4.00 5.75
N PRO A 37 30.93 3.27 6.88
CA PRO A 37 32.04 3.37 7.81
C PRO A 37 33.35 3.08 7.07
N SER A 38 34.33 3.98 7.19
CA SER A 38 35.62 3.89 6.48
C SER A 38 36.51 2.80 7.09
N ASP A 39 36.14 1.53 6.94
CA ASP A 39 37.02 0.42 7.31
C ASP A 39 38.05 0.16 6.20
N LYS A 40 39.27 0.66 6.42
CA LYS A 40 40.45 0.27 5.65
C LYS A 40 40.89 -1.15 6.04
N HIS A 41 40.19 -2.20 5.59
CA HIS A 41 40.80 -3.54 5.62
C HIS A 41 40.25 -4.54 4.59
N SER A 42 41.09 -4.77 3.57
CA SER A 42 41.40 -6.08 2.97
C SER A 42 40.32 -6.77 2.13
N ASP A 43 40.42 -6.50 0.82
CA ASP A 43 39.99 -7.38 -0.25
C ASP A 43 40.61 -8.78 -0.09
N HIS A 44 39.79 -9.79 0.13
CA HIS A 44 40.09 -11.16 -0.28
C HIS A 44 38.83 -11.77 -0.89
N GLU A 45 38.69 -11.52 -2.19
CA GLU A 45 37.66 -12.09 -3.06
C GLU A 45 37.96 -13.58 -3.28
N HIS A 46 37.22 -14.47 -2.62
CA HIS A 46 37.20 -15.89 -2.96
C HIS A 46 36.12 -16.14 -4.00
N GLN A 47 36.58 -16.24 -5.25
CA GLN A 47 35.81 -16.59 -6.43
C GLN A 47 35.39 -18.08 -6.36
N HIS A 48 34.12 -18.35 -6.09
CA HIS A 48 33.52 -19.67 -6.29
C HIS A 48 32.78 -19.72 -7.63
N ASN A 49 33.37 -20.46 -8.57
CA ASN A 49 32.76 -20.89 -9.83
C ASN A 49 31.56 -21.82 -9.55
N GLY A 50 30.39 -21.53 -10.13
CA GLY A 50 29.19 -22.36 -10.02
C GLY A 50 28.19 -22.11 -11.14
N SER A 51 28.06 -23.09 -12.01
CA SER A 51 27.24 -23.13 -13.23
C SER A 51 25.72 -23.03 -12.97
N GLY A 52 25.05 -22.14 -13.72
CA GLY A 52 23.77 -22.44 -14.38
C GLY A 52 22.46 -22.34 -13.57
N ARG A 53 21.90 -21.12 -13.45
CA ARG A 53 20.45 -20.82 -13.51
C ARG A 53 20.28 -19.30 -13.57
N ARG A 54 19.53 -18.75 -14.53
CA ARG A 54 19.21 -17.29 -14.55
C ARG A 54 18.27 -16.99 -13.40
N VAL A 55 18.84 -16.71 -12.24
CA VAL A 55 18.20 -16.01 -11.14
C VAL A 55 18.42 -14.53 -11.41
N VAL A 56 17.35 -13.76 -11.58
CA VAL A 56 17.45 -12.29 -11.47
C VAL A 56 17.58 -12.02 -9.97
N ALA A 57 18.77 -12.27 -9.44
CA ALA A 57 19.11 -11.97 -8.07
C ALA A 57 19.25 -10.45 -7.97
N SER A 58 18.53 -9.83 -7.03
CA SER A 58 18.87 -8.50 -6.54
C SER A 58 20.36 -8.48 -6.23
N LYS A 59 21.08 -7.53 -6.84
CA LYS A 59 22.55 -7.43 -6.75
C LYS A 59 22.95 -7.47 -5.26
N PRO A 60 23.90 -8.34 -4.84
CA PRO A 60 24.34 -8.35 -3.45
C PRO A 60 24.81 -6.95 -3.04
N ARG A 61 24.19 -6.38 -2.00
CA ARG A 61 24.50 -5.04 -1.51
C ARG A 61 25.97 -4.99 -1.12
N SER A 62 26.75 -4.18 -1.83
CA SER A 62 28.15 -3.93 -1.47
C SER A 62 28.19 -3.25 -0.10
N LYS A 63 28.92 -3.85 0.86
CA LYS A 63 29.12 -3.27 2.19
C LYS A 63 29.79 -1.89 2.16
N ASN A 64 30.47 -1.59 1.06
CA ASN A 64 31.19 -0.34 0.84
C ASN A 64 30.38 0.68 0.01
N ALA A 65 29.11 0.40 -0.31
CA ALA A 65 28.26 1.35 -1.00
C ALA A 65 27.61 2.34 -0.02
N PRO A 66 27.41 3.61 -0.40
CA PRO A 66 26.62 4.54 0.38
C PRO A 66 25.16 4.06 0.48
N ALA A 67 24.52 4.38 1.59
CA ALA A 67 23.10 4.13 1.79
C ALA A 67 22.30 5.42 1.60
N PHE A 68 21.12 5.28 1.00
CA PHE A 68 20.21 6.38 0.73
C PHE A 68 18.89 6.13 1.43
N LEU A 69 18.47 7.08 2.27
CA LEU A 69 17.16 7.17 2.88
C LEU A 69 16.28 7.97 1.93
N VAL A 70 15.31 7.30 1.30
CA VAL A 70 14.45 7.91 0.28
C VAL A 70 12.99 7.83 0.70
N PRO A 71 12.17 8.83 0.34
CA PRO A 71 10.73 8.72 0.48
C PRO A 71 10.22 7.68 -0.52
N MET A 72 9.22 6.91 -0.13
CA MET A 72 8.61 5.88 -0.97
C MET A 72 7.08 5.97 -0.95
N HIS A 73 6.43 5.50 -1.99
CA HIS A 73 4.99 5.27 -2.02
C HIS A 73 4.70 3.80 -2.29
N GLY A 74 3.79 3.24 -1.52
CA GLY A 74 3.44 1.83 -1.55
C GLY A 74 2.02 1.61 -2.03
N GLY A 75 1.86 0.61 -2.90
CA GLY A 75 0.59 0.05 -3.32
C GLY A 75 0.31 -1.28 -2.64
N ILE A 76 -0.54 -2.10 -3.28
CA ILE A 76 -0.87 -3.44 -2.78
C ILE A 76 0.29 -4.44 -2.98
N TRP A 77 1.08 -4.23 -4.04
CA TRP A 77 2.07 -5.19 -4.54
C TRP A 77 3.47 -4.62 -4.66
N THR A 78 3.59 -3.30 -4.71
CA THR A 78 4.84 -2.62 -5.03
C THR A 78 5.11 -1.50 -4.02
N LEU A 79 6.38 -1.29 -3.75
CA LEU A 79 6.89 -0.13 -3.03
C LEU A 79 7.85 0.60 -3.95
N CYS A 80 7.53 1.82 -4.32
CA CYS A 80 8.28 2.61 -5.28
C CYS A 80 8.88 3.85 -4.64
N VAL A 81 10.03 4.30 -5.15
CA VAL A 81 10.65 5.55 -4.71
C VAL A 81 9.76 6.73 -5.12
N SER A 82 9.53 7.66 -4.19
CA SER A 82 8.72 8.86 -4.38
C SER A 82 9.60 10.06 -4.78
N LEU A 83 10.34 9.90 -5.87
CA LEU A 83 11.18 10.93 -6.47
C LEU A 83 10.83 11.05 -7.97
N THR A 84 11.04 12.23 -8.54
CA THR A 84 10.87 12.45 -9.98
C THR A 84 11.98 11.76 -10.77
N ASP A 85 11.72 11.42 -12.03
CA ASP A 85 12.73 10.76 -12.88
C ASP A 85 13.98 11.64 -13.03
N GLU A 86 13.82 12.97 -13.09
CA GLU A 86 14.93 13.92 -13.15
C GLU A 86 15.77 13.91 -11.87
N GLU A 87 15.13 13.84 -10.70
CA GLU A 87 15.80 13.74 -9.40
C GLU A 87 16.57 12.42 -9.28
N ILE A 88 15.98 11.31 -9.74
CA ILE A 88 16.60 9.98 -9.73
C ILE A 88 17.80 9.96 -10.66
N ASP A 89 17.69 10.50 -11.88
CA ASP A 89 18.79 10.55 -12.84
C ASP A 89 19.94 11.43 -12.32
N LEU A 90 19.63 12.52 -11.63
CA LEU A 90 20.64 13.37 -10.98
C LEU A 90 21.38 12.62 -9.88
N LEU A 91 20.66 11.90 -9.00
CA LEU A 91 21.25 11.08 -7.95
C LEU A 91 22.06 9.90 -8.53
N ALA A 92 21.60 9.28 -9.60
CA ALA A 92 22.27 8.16 -10.26
C ALA A 92 23.58 8.61 -10.91
N THR A 93 23.57 9.71 -11.66
CA THR A 93 24.74 10.23 -12.37
C THR A 93 25.79 10.84 -11.44
N GLN A 94 25.38 11.51 -10.37
CA GLN A 94 26.31 12.23 -9.49
C GLN A 94 26.78 11.42 -8.27
N LEU A 95 25.95 10.51 -7.76
CA LEU A 95 26.16 9.87 -6.46
C LEU A 95 26.08 8.34 -6.49
N GLY A 96 25.84 7.76 -7.66
CA GLY A 96 25.78 6.30 -7.83
C GLY A 96 24.52 5.67 -7.21
N PHE A 97 23.40 6.41 -7.22
CA PHE A 97 22.11 5.89 -6.75
C PHE A 97 21.67 4.67 -7.60
N PRO A 98 21.23 3.55 -6.97
CA PRO A 98 20.75 2.38 -7.70
C PRO A 98 19.50 2.67 -8.53
N GLN A 99 19.43 2.13 -9.75
CA GLN A 99 18.28 2.31 -10.66
C GLN A 99 17.01 1.50 -10.28
N GLU A 100 17.03 0.71 -9.20
CA GLU A 100 15.85 -0.02 -8.75
C GLU A 100 14.81 0.97 -8.19
N ARG A 101 13.82 1.30 -9.01
CA ARG A 101 12.77 2.29 -8.70
C ARG A 101 11.63 1.72 -7.85
N CYS A 102 11.37 0.43 -7.98
CA CYS A 102 10.24 -0.24 -7.32
C CYS A 102 10.61 -1.66 -6.90
N ILE A 103 10.18 -2.06 -5.71
CA ILE A 103 10.32 -3.41 -5.17
C ILE A 103 8.95 -4.07 -5.20
N ASN A 104 8.89 -5.34 -5.61
CA ASN A 104 7.67 -6.13 -5.56
C ASN A 104 7.67 -7.04 -4.33
N TYR A 105 6.64 -6.92 -3.49
CA TYR A 105 6.49 -7.75 -2.28
C TYR A 105 6.31 -9.25 -2.57
N LEU A 106 5.99 -9.62 -3.82
CA LEU A 106 5.78 -11.00 -4.26
C LEU A 106 7.06 -11.74 -4.65
N THR A 107 8.20 -11.05 -4.69
CA THR A 107 9.51 -11.64 -5.00
C THR A 107 10.44 -11.42 -3.80
N PRO A 108 10.35 -12.27 -2.78
CA PRO A 108 11.11 -12.05 -1.57
C PRO A 108 12.43 -12.92 -1.64
N ASP A 109 13.49 -12.53 -0.92
CA ASP A 109 14.78 -13.20 -0.68
C ASP A 109 14.73 -14.27 0.46
N GLU A 110 14.68 -15.54 0.03
CA GLU A 110 14.54 -16.88 0.66
C GLU A 110 14.58 -17.15 2.19
N ALA A 111 15.02 -16.27 3.12
CA ALA A 111 15.38 -16.70 4.48
C ALA A 111 14.38 -16.39 5.62
N HIS A 112 13.36 -15.54 5.42
CA HIS A 112 12.37 -15.19 6.48
C HIS A 112 10.91 -15.21 5.98
N GLU A 113 10.66 -15.88 4.86
CA GLU A 113 9.62 -15.44 3.92
C GLU A 113 8.40 -16.33 3.83
N GLU A 114 8.53 -17.62 4.11
CA GLU A 114 7.45 -18.57 3.80
C GLU A 114 6.18 -18.33 4.64
N MET A 115 6.32 -18.01 5.93
CA MET A 115 5.15 -17.81 6.81
C MET A 115 4.48 -16.44 6.57
N ARG A 116 5.27 -15.37 6.38
CA ARG A 116 4.76 -14.02 6.13
C ARG A 116 4.15 -13.92 4.73
N ALA A 117 4.81 -14.49 3.72
CA ALA A 117 4.28 -14.57 2.36
C ALA A 117 3.00 -15.40 2.31
N ALA A 118 2.93 -16.55 3.00
CA ALA A 118 1.72 -17.36 3.04
C ALA A 118 0.55 -16.63 3.72
N TRP A 119 0.78 -15.92 4.82
CA TRP A 119 -0.25 -15.12 5.49
C TRP A 119 -0.68 -13.92 4.64
N GLN A 120 0.27 -13.18 4.06
CA GLN A 120 -0.01 -12.03 3.18
C GLN A 120 -0.81 -12.45 1.94
N ASN A 121 -0.44 -13.57 1.31
CA ASN A 121 -1.15 -14.14 0.16
C ASN A 121 -2.61 -14.50 0.50
N ARG A 122 -2.85 -15.11 1.67
CA ARG A 122 -4.22 -15.44 2.12
C ARG A 122 -5.05 -14.18 2.37
N MET A 123 -4.47 -13.18 3.02
CA MET A 123 -5.14 -11.92 3.33
C MET A 123 -5.45 -11.10 2.07
N GLN A 124 -4.51 -11.07 1.11
CA GLN A 124 -4.68 -10.43 -0.19
C GLN A 124 -5.77 -11.10 -1.00
N ASN A 125 -5.76 -12.44 -1.10
CA ASN A 125 -6.78 -13.17 -1.84
C ASN A 125 -8.20 -12.89 -1.28
N LEU A 126 -8.32 -12.81 0.05
CA LEU A 126 -9.58 -12.45 0.72
C LEU A 126 -10.02 -11.02 0.37
N SER A 127 -9.10 -10.03 0.46
CA SER A 127 -9.37 -8.62 0.17
C SER A 127 -9.74 -8.38 -1.30
N ILE A 128 -9.07 -9.07 -2.23
CA ILE A 128 -9.31 -8.96 -3.68
C ILE A 128 -10.66 -9.56 -4.03
N SER A 129 -10.95 -10.77 -3.53
CA SER A 129 -12.24 -11.43 -3.77
C SER A 129 -13.40 -10.58 -3.26
N CYS A 130 -13.26 -10.00 -2.07
CA CYS A 130 -14.27 -9.13 -1.48
C CYS A 130 -14.52 -7.86 -2.34
N SER A 131 -13.45 -7.26 -2.86
CA SER A 131 -13.53 -6.11 -3.76
C SER A 131 -14.21 -6.46 -5.09
N LEU A 132 -13.90 -7.63 -5.66
CA LEU A 132 -14.53 -8.10 -6.90
C LEU A 132 -16.03 -8.35 -6.71
N VAL A 133 -16.42 -8.98 -5.60
CA VAL A 133 -17.83 -9.17 -5.24
C VAL A 133 -18.54 -7.81 -5.07
N CYS A 134 -17.91 -6.82 -4.42
CA CYS A 134 -18.46 -5.47 -4.33
C CYS A 134 -18.75 -4.85 -5.70
N LEU A 135 -17.80 -4.96 -6.64
CA LEU A 135 -17.96 -4.42 -7.99
C LEU A 135 -19.10 -5.11 -8.75
N ILE A 136 -19.23 -6.43 -8.61
CA ILE A 136 -20.33 -7.20 -9.21
C ILE A 136 -21.68 -6.76 -8.63
N ILE A 137 -21.77 -6.62 -7.30
CA ILE A 137 -23.00 -6.18 -6.63
C ILE A 137 -23.37 -4.76 -7.06
N LEU A 138 -22.42 -3.81 -7.11
CA LEU A 138 -22.68 -2.44 -7.54
C LEU A 138 -23.10 -2.38 -9.02
N GLY A 139 -22.40 -3.10 -9.91
CA GLY A 139 -22.74 -3.14 -11.33
C GLY A 139 -24.14 -3.71 -11.58
N SER A 140 -24.48 -4.81 -10.90
CA SER A 140 -25.83 -5.39 -10.99
C SER A 140 -26.91 -4.51 -10.34
N ALA A 141 -26.59 -3.81 -9.25
CA ALA A 141 -27.51 -2.88 -8.59
C ALA A 141 -27.91 -1.70 -9.50
N VAL A 142 -26.99 -1.20 -10.32
CA VAL A 142 -27.27 -0.15 -11.32
C VAL A 142 -28.28 -0.65 -12.36
N ILE A 143 -28.06 -1.86 -12.89
CA ILE A 143 -28.96 -2.45 -13.90
C ILE A 143 -30.35 -2.68 -13.29
N VAL A 144 -30.44 -3.34 -12.14
CA VAL A 144 -31.71 -3.62 -11.46
C VAL A 144 -32.41 -2.33 -11.04
N GLY A 145 -31.66 -1.33 -10.56
CA GLY A 145 -32.18 -0.03 -10.15
C GLY A 145 -32.78 0.73 -11.33
N PHE A 146 -32.08 0.74 -12.48
CA PHE A 146 -32.59 1.33 -13.70
C PHE A 146 -33.90 0.68 -14.15
N PHE A 147 -33.98 -0.64 -14.18
CA PHE A 147 -35.23 -1.34 -14.49
C PHE A 147 -36.34 -1.05 -13.47
N GLY A 148 -36.00 -0.98 -12.18
CA GLY A 148 -36.94 -0.68 -11.10
C GLY A 148 -37.57 0.69 -11.23
N LEU A 149 -36.79 1.71 -11.64
CA LEU A 149 -37.28 3.05 -11.92
C LEU A 149 -38.14 3.08 -13.20
N CYS A 150 -37.63 2.52 -14.30
CA CYS A 150 -38.32 2.54 -15.60
C CYS A 150 -39.68 1.82 -15.58
N ARG A 151 -39.80 0.74 -14.82
CA ARG A 151 -41.05 -0.05 -14.71
C ARG A 151 -41.85 0.27 -13.45
N HIS A 152 -41.42 1.26 -12.66
CA HIS A 152 -42.02 1.66 -11.39
C HIS A 152 -42.25 0.47 -10.43
N GLN A 153 -41.32 -0.51 -10.45
CA GLN A 153 -41.45 -1.77 -9.72
C GLN A 153 -40.82 -1.64 -8.33
N ILE A 154 -41.66 -1.48 -7.31
CA ILE A 154 -41.24 -1.27 -5.91
C ILE A 154 -40.27 -2.35 -5.42
N SER A 155 -40.52 -3.61 -5.76
CA SER A 155 -39.67 -4.74 -5.35
C SER A 155 -38.25 -4.64 -5.91
N ALA A 156 -38.08 -4.15 -7.15
CA ALA A 156 -36.75 -3.97 -7.76
C ALA A 156 -35.98 -2.82 -7.09
N VAL A 157 -36.66 -1.71 -6.80
CA VAL A 157 -36.09 -0.54 -6.09
C VAL A 157 -35.62 -0.92 -4.68
N LEU A 158 -36.39 -1.73 -3.95
CA LEU A 158 -36.01 -2.22 -2.62
C LEU A 158 -34.80 -3.16 -2.70
N VAL A 159 -34.78 -4.10 -3.66
CA VAL A 159 -33.64 -5.01 -3.87
C VAL A 159 -32.37 -4.22 -4.18
N THR A 160 -32.43 -3.20 -5.02
CA THR A 160 -31.29 -2.31 -5.29
C THR A 160 -30.75 -1.67 -4.01
N GLY A 161 -31.64 -1.19 -3.12
CA GLY A 161 -31.22 -0.64 -1.81
C GLY A 161 -30.49 -1.65 -0.94
N VAL A 162 -30.95 -2.91 -0.91
CA VAL A 162 -30.28 -4.01 -0.19
C VAL A 162 -28.93 -4.35 -0.84
N MET A 163 -28.84 -4.35 -2.17
CA MET A 163 -27.59 -4.61 -2.88
C MET A 163 -26.52 -3.56 -2.55
N TYR A 164 -26.88 -2.27 -2.51
CA TYR A 164 -25.97 -1.21 -2.07
C TYR A 164 -25.51 -1.40 -0.61
N LEU A 165 -26.39 -1.87 0.28
CA LEU A 165 -26.04 -2.18 1.67
C LEU A 165 -25.04 -3.34 1.75
N LEU A 166 -25.29 -4.42 1.00
CA LEU A 166 -24.38 -5.56 0.92
C LEU A 166 -23.02 -5.12 0.40
N ALA A 167 -22.97 -4.34 -0.69
CA ALA A 167 -21.71 -3.79 -1.20
C ALA A 167 -20.96 -2.95 -0.15
N ALA A 168 -21.66 -2.09 0.60
CA ALA A 168 -21.07 -1.30 1.68
C ALA A 168 -20.48 -2.20 2.79
N THR A 169 -21.16 -3.28 3.19
CA THR A 169 -20.64 -4.20 4.21
C THR A 169 -19.40 -4.95 3.76
N PHE A 170 -19.35 -5.43 2.51
CA PHE A 170 -18.16 -6.09 1.95
C PHE A 170 -16.99 -5.09 1.81
N ALA A 171 -17.26 -3.87 1.37
CA ALA A 171 -16.23 -2.82 1.29
C ALA A 171 -15.68 -2.45 2.68
N LEU A 172 -16.54 -2.33 3.70
CA LEU A 172 -16.14 -2.13 5.09
C LEU A 172 -15.24 -3.27 5.60
N PHE A 173 -15.61 -4.52 5.33
CA PHE A 173 -14.81 -5.67 5.72
C PHE A 173 -13.43 -5.63 5.08
N THR A 174 -13.36 -5.28 3.78
CA THR A 174 -12.11 -5.11 3.04
C THR A 174 -11.22 -4.03 3.65
N LEU A 175 -11.77 -2.84 3.93
CA LEU A 175 -11.01 -1.74 4.54
C LEU A 175 -10.56 -2.08 5.96
N THR A 176 -11.39 -2.79 6.72
CA THR A 176 -11.05 -3.23 8.08
C THR A 176 -9.91 -4.24 8.06
N ILE A 177 -9.93 -5.20 7.15
CA ILE A 177 -8.84 -6.16 6.89
C ILE A 177 -7.54 -5.42 6.59
N ILE A 178 -7.57 -4.44 5.70
CA ILE A 178 -6.39 -3.64 5.32
C ILE A 178 -5.89 -2.83 6.53
N HIS A 179 -6.80 -2.22 7.29
CA HIS A 179 -6.46 -1.43 8.47
C HIS A 179 -5.85 -2.29 9.58
N CYS A 180 -6.41 -3.48 9.84
CA CYS A 180 -5.90 -4.43 10.81
C CYS A 180 -4.52 -4.98 10.41
N LYS A 181 -4.32 -5.34 9.13
CA LYS A 181 -3.01 -5.71 8.60
C LYS A 181 -1.97 -4.63 8.91
N ARG A 182 -2.30 -3.37 8.62
CA ARG A 182 -1.41 -2.22 8.89
C ARG A 182 -1.13 -2.01 10.38
N SER A 183 -2.14 -2.14 11.23
CA SER A 183 -1.96 -2.03 12.68
C SER A 183 -1.02 -3.11 13.23
N GLN A 184 -1.16 -4.33 12.71
CA GLN A 184 -0.34 -5.47 13.12
C GLN A 184 1.10 -5.35 12.62
N GLU A 185 1.32 -4.87 11.39
CA GLU A 185 2.66 -4.59 10.85
C GLU A 185 3.37 -3.49 11.66
N ARG A 186 2.66 -2.41 12.03
CA ARG A 186 3.19 -1.37 12.93
C ARG A 186 3.50 -1.88 14.34
N THR A 187 2.71 -2.83 14.85
CA THR A 187 2.88 -3.38 16.20
C THR A 187 4.00 -4.41 16.27
N MET A 188 4.16 -5.26 15.24
CA MET A 188 5.25 -6.23 15.15
C MET A 188 6.59 -5.61 14.70
N ALA A 189 6.58 -4.38 14.15
CA ALA A 189 7.79 -3.60 13.89
C ALA A 189 8.45 -3.00 15.15
N ARG A 190 7.93 -3.29 16.36
CA ARG A 190 8.60 -3.02 17.64
C ARG A 190 9.51 -4.21 18.03
N PRO A 191 10.59 -3.96 18.78
CA PRO A 191 12.01 -4.11 18.39
C PRO A 191 12.58 -5.54 18.51
N LEU A 192 11.84 -6.58 18.14
CA LEU A 192 12.25 -7.97 18.40
C LEU A 192 12.56 -8.82 17.16
N ALA A 193 12.33 -8.32 15.95
CA ALA A 193 12.74 -9.04 14.75
C ALA A 193 14.19 -8.66 14.39
N VAL A 194 15.09 -9.63 14.53
CA VAL A 194 16.51 -9.53 14.18
C VAL A 194 16.70 -9.34 12.67
N ASP A 195 15.65 -9.24 11.85
CA ASP A 195 15.70 -8.91 10.42
C ASP A 195 14.44 -8.12 10.00
N ALA A 196 14.35 -6.86 10.40
CA ALA A 196 13.27 -5.98 9.95
C ALA A 196 13.49 -5.53 8.49
N PRO A 197 12.43 -5.43 7.65
CA PRO A 197 12.55 -4.92 6.29
C PRO A 197 13.14 -3.50 6.26
N GLU A 198 14.27 -3.35 5.55
CA GLU A 198 14.94 -2.07 5.33
C GLU A 198 14.22 -1.21 4.26
N ASP A 199 12.89 -1.20 4.26
CA ASP A 199 12.07 -0.39 3.35
C ASP A 199 12.47 1.11 3.42
N GLY A 200 12.58 1.80 2.29
CA GLY A 200 13.06 3.19 2.27
C GLY A 200 14.58 3.36 2.38
N VAL A 201 15.35 2.27 2.47
CA VAL A 201 16.81 2.27 2.37
C VAL A 201 17.23 1.66 1.04
N VAL A 202 18.00 2.40 0.25
CA VAL A 202 18.53 1.96 -1.04
C VAL A 202 20.06 2.00 -1.02
N GLY A 203 20.72 0.98 -1.56
CA GLY A 203 22.19 0.90 -1.61
C GLY A 203 22.79 0.08 -0.46
N GLY A 204 23.70 0.68 0.32
CA GLY A 204 24.43 0.02 1.42
C GLY A 204 23.60 -0.27 2.68
N PRO A 205 24.15 -1.03 3.64
CA PRO A 205 23.49 -1.33 4.91
C PRO A 205 23.39 -0.10 5.82
N VAL A 206 22.37 -0.04 6.68
CA VAL A 206 22.13 1.06 7.63
C VAL A 206 21.90 0.53 9.05
N ASP A 207 22.32 1.30 10.06
CA ASP A 207 22.06 0.96 11.46
C ASP A 207 20.55 0.90 11.75
N ARG A 208 20.10 -0.17 12.40
CA ARG A 208 18.68 -0.44 12.70
C ARG A 208 18.06 0.60 13.62
N SER A 209 18.85 1.29 14.43
CA SER A 209 18.38 2.39 15.26
C SER A 209 17.83 3.55 14.43
N LEU A 210 18.36 3.79 13.22
CA LEU A 210 17.91 4.83 12.30
C LEU A 210 16.57 4.48 11.65
N LEU A 211 16.30 3.18 11.43
CA LEU A 211 15.01 2.71 10.87
C LEU A 211 13.82 3.08 11.77
N LYS A 212 14.04 3.33 13.05
CA LYS A 212 13.00 3.77 13.99
C LYS A 212 12.47 5.19 13.70
N ALA A 213 13.23 6.01 12.98
CA ALA A 213 12.81 7.33 12.56
C ALA A 213 11.89 7.31 11.32
N ARG A 214 11.61 6.13 10.75
CA ARG A 214 10.69 5.97 9.62
C ARG A 214 9.25 6.29 10.04
N ARG A 215 8.54 7.06 9.21
CA ARG A 215 7.12 7.39 9.36
C ARG A 215 6.33 6.80 8.20
N PHE A 216 5.17 6.21 8.51
CA PHE A 216 4.23 5.68 7.54
C PHE A 216 2.93 6.48 7.57
N SER A 217 2.65 7.23 6.51
CA SER A 217 1.40 7.95 6.30
C SER A 217 0.45 7.18 5.36
N THR A 218 -0.84 7.41 5.52
CA THR A 218 -1.88 6.93 4.60
C THR A 218 -2.02 7.89 3.44
N SER A 219 -2.15 7.36 2.22
CA SER A 219 -2.32 8.18 1.01
C SER A 219 -3.78 8.15 0.51
N TRP A 220 -4.12 8.98 -0.48
CA TRP A 220 -5.51 9.30 -0.88
C TRP A 220 -6.37 8.10 -1.27
N SER A 221 -5.78 7.00 -1.77
CA SER A 221 -6.57 5.83 -2.16
C SER A 221 -7.31 5.20 -0.98
N MET A 222 -6.81 5.36 0.25
CA MET A 222 -7.49 4.87 1.45
C MET A 222 -8.73 5.72 1.78
N ASP A 223 -8.62 7.04 1.62
CA ASP A 223 -9.72 7.97 1.87
C ASP A 223 -10.86 7.78 0.85
N PHE A 224 -10.52 7.52 -0.41
CA PHE A 224 -11.52 7.14 -1.42
C PHE A 224 -12.25 5.83 -1.08
N GLY A 225 -11.58 4.89 -0.40
CA GLY A 225 -12.23 3.68 0.09
C GLY A 225 -13.33 3.97 1.11
N TRP A 226 -13.02 4.79 2.12
CA TRP A 226 -14.00 5.25 3.12
C TRP A 226 -15.11 6.10 2.49
N GLY A 227 -14.76 6.93 1.50
CA GLY A 227 -15.72 7.67 0.68
C GLY A 227 -16.69 6.75 -0.08
N GLY A 228 -16.19 5.68 -0.69
CA GLY A 228 -17.02 4.70 -1.41
C GLY A 228 -18.00 3.95 -0.49
N VAL A 229 -17.54 3.58 0.71
CA VAL A 229 -18.40 2.96 1.73
C VAL A 229 -19.53 3.90 2.16
N THR A 230 -19.18 5.13 2.53
CA THR A 230 -20.15 6.12 3.01
C THR A 230 -21.17 6.46 1.94
N LEU A 231 -20.72 6.65 0.69
CA LEU A 231 -21.60 6.88 -0.45
C LEU A 231 -22.54 5.69 -0.71
N SER A 232 -22.04 4.46 -0.62
CA SER A 232 -22.86 3.25 -0.81
C SER A 232 -23.92 3.09 0.28
N ALA A 233 -23.58 3.40 1.53
CA ALA A 233 -24.53 3.39 2.65
C ALA A 233 -25.61 4.48 2.48
N LEU A 234 -25.23 5.70 2.11
CA LEU A 234 -26.17 6.78 1.83
C LEU A 234 -27.08 6.45 0.65
N ALA A 235 -26.53 5.87 -0.43
CA ALA A 235 -27.31 5.40 -1.56
C ALA A 235 -28.32 4.34 -1.13
N SER A 236 -27.93 3.36 -0.30
CA SER A 236 -28.84 2.35 0.23
C SER A 236 -30.03 2.97 0.97
N VAL A 237 -29.77 3.93 1.86
CA VAL A 237 -30.83 4.67 2.58
C VAL A 237 -31.74 5.40 1.61
N ALA A 238 -31.18 6.10 0.62
CA ALA A 238 -31.96 6.81 -0.39
C ALA A 238 -32.85 5.87 -1.21
N TRP A 239 -32.35 4.71 -1.65
CA TRP A 239 -33.13 3.70 -2.38
C TRP A 239 -34.24 3.08 -1.53
N ILE A 240 -33.98 2.82 -0.25
CA ILE A 240 -35.00 2.31 0.68
C ILE A 240 -36.09 3.38 0.91
N LEU A 241 -35.71 4.64 1.13
CA LEU A 241 -36.67 5.75 1.26
C LEU A 241 -37.49 5.93 -0.02
N LEU A 242 -36.85 5.87 -1.19
CA LEU A 242 -37.53 5.94 -2.48
C LEU A 242 -38.57 4.82 -2.64
N SER A 243 -38.22 3.58 -2.26
CA SER A 243 -39.17 2.46 -2.29
C SER A 243 -40.39 2.69 -1.39
N LYS A 244 -40.21 3.38 -0.26
CA LYS A 244 -41.30 3.76 0.65
C LYS A 244 -42.16 4.86 0.03
N ILE A 245 -41.56 5.90 -0.53
CA ILE A 245 -42.28 6.99 -1.21
C ILE A 245 -43.10 6.44 -2.38
N MET A 246 -42.51 5.59 -3.21
CA MET A 246 -43.20 4.90 -4.31
C MET A 246 -44.36 4.01 -3.85
N ARG A 247 -44.35 3.56 -2.59
CA ARG A 247 -45.47 2.81 -2.00
C ARG A 247 -46.60 3.72 -1.49
N PHE A 248 -46.28 4.96 -1.08
CA PHE A 248 -47.28 5.92 -0.60
C PHE A 248 -47.89 6.76 -1.73
N SER A 249 -47.13 7.09 -2.77
CA SER A 249 -47.60 7.82 -3.96
C SER A 249 -48.78 7.18 -4.73
N PRO A 250 -48.96 5.85 -4.83
CA PRO A 250 -50.14 5.27 -5.49
C PRO A 250 -51.44 5.53 -4.74
N ILE A 251 -51.41 5.94 -3.46
CA ILE A 251 -52.63 6.28 -2.71
C ILE A 251 -53.12 7.68 -3.08
N SER A 252 -52.21 8.64 -3.31
CA SER A 252 -52.60 9.99 -3.76
C SER A 252 -53.16 10.03 -5.18
N ALA A 253 -52.81 9.06 -6.04
CA ALA A 253 -53.39 8.90 -7.37
C ALA A 253 -54.76 8.19 -7.39
N MET A 254 -55.17 7.55 -6.29
CA MET A 254 -56.51 6.94 -6.14
C MET A 254 -57.54 7.84 -5.45
N ILE A 255 -57.12 9.01 -4.95
CA ILE A 255 -58.00 9.99 -4.26
C ILE A 255 -58.27 11.23 -5.14
N ALA A 256 -57.70 11.31 -6.35
CA ALA A 256 -57.97 12.34 -7.34
C ALA A 256 -58.98 11.87 -8.40
#